data_AF-A0A7S1RGA4-F1
#
_entry.id   AF-A0A7S1RGA4-F1
#
_cell.length_a   1.000
_cell.length_b   1.000
_cell.length_c   1.000
_cell.angle_alpha   90.00
_cell.angle_beta   90.00
_cell.angle_gamma   90.00
#
_symmetry.space_group_name_H-M   'P 1'
#
loop_
_entity.id
_entity.type
_entity.pdbx_description
1 polymer ?
#
loop_
_entity_poly.entity_id
_entity_poly.type
_entity_poly.pdbx_seq_one_letter_code
_entity_poly.pdbx_strand_id
1 'polypeptide(L)'
;KDWRKHEPKELFTAPVTRTFQKDMRLPDHIEAEASGCHALVLWLDSDREGEKISFEVMQHALPAMETSRSFQGAYRERVFRAKFSSLSPADLRQAMGKLGVPNEDEAEALEARLEIDLRLGLAFSRFQTRYFRHHFGAQFSNLVKAVNYGPCQMPTLWLCVHRHCQIEEFSPKAFWRLRVGLRTGDGLELSAEAACGQLWDKGQAQ
;
A
#
# COMPACT_ATOMS: atom_id res chain seq x y z
N LYS A 1 -4.71 22.34 0.57
CA LYS A 1 -5.17 23.74 0.77
C LYS A 1 -6.54 23.77 1.47
N ASP A 2 -6.84 24.91 2.12
CA ASP A 2 -7.97 25.21 3.01
C ASP A 2 -9.25 24.41 2.69
N TRP A 3 -9.63 23.50 3.60
CA TRP A 3 -10.72 22.55 3.41
C TRP A 3 -12.11 23.18 3.56
N ARG A 4 -12.19 24.44 4.04
CA ARG A 4 -13.45 25.18 4.23
C ARG A 4 -13.88 25.95 2.99
N LYS A 5 -12.95 26.25 2.08
CA LYS A 5 -13.18 27.15 0.95
C LYS A 5 -13.64 26.47 -0.34
N HIS A 6 -13.46 25.16 -0.44
CA HIS A 6 -13.72 24.40 -1.67
C HIS A 6 -14.73 23.30 -1.44
N GLU A 7 -15.64 23.12 -2.40
CA GLU A 7 -16.59 22.02 -2.37
C GLU A 7 -15.87 20.69 -2.66
N PRO A 8 -16.18 19.59 -1.93
CA PRO A 8 -15.48 18.33 -2.11
C PRO A 8 -15.52 17.78 -3.55
N LYS A 9 -16.60 18.06 -4.29
CA LYS A 9 -16.75 17.67 -5.69
C LYS A 9 -15.70 18.29 -6.62
N GLU A 10 -15.18 19.46 -6.29
CA GLU A 10 -14.17 20.15 -7.11
C GLU A 10 -12.83 19.40 -7.10
N LEU A 11 -12.59 18.57 -6.08
CA LEU A 11 -11.34 17.83 -5.90
C LEU A 11 -11.16 16.71 -6.93
N PHE A 12 -12.24 16.29 -7.60
CA PHE A 12 -12.18 15.29 -8.67
C PHE A 12 -11.53 15.81 -9.94
N THR A 13 -11.44 17.12 -10.14
CA THR A 13 -10.84 17.74 -11.33
C THR A 13 -9.77 18.78 -10.97
N ALA A 14 -9.55 19.01 -9.68
CA ALA A 14 -8.55 19.97 -9.23
C ALA A 14 -7.14 19.56 -9.70
N PRO A 15 -6.31 20.55 -10.11
CA PRO A 15 -4.94 20.26 -10.50
C PRO A 15 -4.17 19.72 -9.29
N VAL A 16 -3.45 18.62 -9.52
CA VAL A 16 -2.55 18.02 -8.55
C VAL A 16 -1.15 18.56 -8.80
N THR A 17 -0.46 18.97 -7.73
CA THR A 17 0.92 19.46 -7.81
C THR A 17 1.77 18.65 -6.87
N ARG A 18 2.87 18.13 -7.37
CA ARG A 18 3.88 17.44 -6.56
C ARG A 18 4.71 18.47 -5.81
N THR A 19 4.99 18.19 -4.55
CA THR A 19 5.80 19.07 -3.71
C THR A 19 6.79 18.23 -2.92
N PHE A 20 8.05 18.66 -2.90
CA PHE A 20 9.06 18.06 -2.05
C PHE A 20 9.06 18.70 -0.66
N GLN A 21 9.54 17.96 0.34
CA GLN A 21 9.82 18.54 1.64
C GLN A 21 10.97 19.55 1.49
N LYS A 22 10.65 20.83 1.73
CA LYS A 22 11.58 21.95 1.47
C LYS A 22 12.91 21.82 2.22
N ASP A 23 12.86 21.23 3.41
CA ASP A 23 14.03 21.13 4.29
C ASP A 23 15.08 20.13 3.76
N MET A 24 14.70 19.19 2.90
CA MET A 24 15.61 18.14 2.43
C MET A 24 16.51 18.60 1.28
N ARG A 25 16.15 19.65 0.53
CA ARG A 25 16.89 20.16 -0.65
C ARG A 25 17.36 19.06 -1.63
N LEU A 26 16.61 17.95 -1.69
CA LEU A 26 16.98 16.77 -2.47
C LEU A 26 17.11 17.07 -3.98
N PRO A 27 16.21 17.87 -4.61
CA PRO A 27 16.39 18.34 -5.97
C PRO A 27 17.74 19.03 -6.21
N ASP A 28 18.07 20.03 -5.37
CA ASP A 28 19.33 20.78 -5.47
C ASP A 28 20.56 19.85 -5.39
N HIS A 29 20.52 18.85 -4.51
CA HIS A 29 21.60 17.87 -4.37
C HIS A 29 21.73 16.98 -5.59
N ILE A 30 20.62 16.47 -6.12
CA ILE A 30 20.64 15.63 -7.34
C ILE A 30 21.18 16.44 -8.53
N GLU A 31 20.75 17.70 -8.68
CA GLU A 31 21.22 18.59 -9.73
C GLU A 31 22.73 18.89 -9.61
N ALA A 32 23.22 19.13 -8.39
CA ALA A 32 24.63 19.36 -8.13
C ALA A 32 25.51 18.15 -8.46
N GLU A 33 25.11 16.95 -8.02
CA GLU A 33 25.87 15.70 -8.25
C GLU A 33 25.78 15.22 -9.71
N ALA A 34 24.67 15.53 -10.40
CA ALA A 34 24.52 15.21 -11.82
C ALA A 34 25.36 16.11 -12.72
N SER A 35 25.79 17.28 -12.24
CA SER A 35 26.62 18.22 -13.00
C SER A 35 27.95 17.59 -13.43
N GLY A 36 28.25 17.67 -14.73
CA GLY A 36 29.45 17.06 -15.32
C GLY A 36 29.36 15.53 -15.50
N CYS A 37 28.28 14.88 -15.06
CA CYS A 37 28.06 13.46 -15.29
C CYS A 37 27.56 13.21 -16.71
N HIS A 38 28.07 12.14 -17.33
CA HIS A 38 27.75 11.76 -18.71
C HIS A 38 26.71 10.64 -18.82
N ALA A 39 26.56 9.84 -17.77
CA ALA A 39 25.63 8.72 -17.69
C ALA A 39 25.00 8.66 -16.30
N LEU A 40 23.76 8.21 -16.23
CA LEU A 40 22.98 8.02 -15.01
C LEU A 40 22.56 6.57 -14.91
N VAL A 41 22.95 5.88 -13.84
CA VAL A 41 22.52 4.51 -13.55
C VAL A 41 21.64 4.51 -12.31
N LEU A 42 20.40 4.05 -12.48
CA LEU A 42 19.35 4.07 -11.46
C LEU A 42 19.36 2.75 -10.68
N TRP A 43 19.74 2.84 -9.41
CA TRP A 43 19.89 1.72 -8.45
C TRP A 43 18.78 1.70 -7.39
N LEU A 44 17.58 2.15 -7.75
CA LEU A 44 16.43 2.12 -6.86
C LEU A 44 15.87 0.69 -6.72
N ASP A 45 15.06 0.44 -5.70
CA ASP A 45 14.43 -0.87 -5.48
C ASP A 45 13.65 -1.32 -6.72
N SER A 46 13.67 -2.62 -7.02
CA SER A 46 13.10 -3.17 -8.26
C SER A 46 11.59 -3.43 -8.14
N ASP A 47 10.84 -2.39 -7.76
CA ASP A 47 9.38 -2.38 -7.72
C ASP A 47 8.80 -1.11 -8.36
N ARG A 48 7.46 -1.00 -8.38
CA ARG A 48 6.78 0.14 -9.01
C ARG A 48 7.10 1.47 -8.33
N GLU A 49 7.31 1.48 -7.02
CA GLU A 49 7.71 2.70 -6.28
C GLU A 49 9.10 3.14 -6.72
N GLY A 50 10.05 2.21 -6.82
CA GLY A 50 11.39 2.47 -7.32
C GLY A 50 11.41 2.93 -8.78
N GLU A 51 10.56 2.40 -9.65
CA GLU A 51 10.40 2.90 -11.03
C GLU A 51 9.87 4.34 -11.02
N LYS A 52 8.81 4.66 -10.28
CA LYS A 52 8.31 6.03 -10.19
C LYS A 52 9.34 7.01 -9.64
N ILE A 53 10.06 6.64 -8.58
CA ILE A 53 11.12 7.48 -8.02
C ILE A 53 12.27 7.64 -9.03
N SER A 54 12.55 6.62 -9.85
CA SER A 54 13.54 6.74 -10.94
C SER A 54 13.20 7.90 -11.87
N PHE A 55 11.93 8.04 -12.29
CA PHE A 55 11.49 9.15 -13.12
C PHE A 55 11.57 10.51 -12.41
N GLU A 56 11.32 10.56 -11.09
CA GLU A 56 11.53 11.79 -10.30
C GLU A 56 13.00 12.20 -10.23
N VAL A 57 13.91 11.25 -10.01
CA VAL A 57 15.36 11.50 -10.05
C VAL A 57 15.78 12.00 -11.42
N MET A 58 15.29 11.36 -12.49
CA MET A 58 15.59 11.75 -13.87
C MET A 58 15.10 13.16 -14.20
N GLN A 59 13.97 13.60 -13.65
CA GLN A 59 13.44 14.95 -13.86
C GLN A 59 14.41 16.04 -13.38
N HIS A 60 15.18 15.76 -12.33
CA HIS A 60 16.16 16.69 -11.74
C HIS A 60 17.58 16.47 -12.27
N ALA A 61 18.02 15.21 -12.41
CA ALA A 61 19.37 14.91 -12.84
C ALA A 61 19.61 15.30 -14.31
N LEU A 62 18.70 14.93 -15.22
CA LEU A 62 18.96 15.05 -16.66
C LEU A 62 19.19 16.48 -17.17
N PRO A 63 18.45 17.51 -16.69
CA PRO A 63 18.73 18.90 -17.05
C PRO A 63 20.11 19.41 -16.62
N ALA A 64 20.70 18.84 -15.56
CA ALA A 64 21.99 19.25 -15.01
C ALA A 64 23.18 18.47 -15.59
N MET A 65 22.94 17.34 -16.27
CA MET A 65 24.00 16.48 -16.83
C MET A 65 24.70 17.11 -18.04
N GLU A 66 25.95 16.66 -18.27
CA GLU A 66 26.76 17.08 -19.40
C GLU A 66 26.17 16.58 -20.73
N THR A 67 26.05 17.46 -21.73
CA THR A 67 25.40 17.18 -23.01
C THR A 67 26.35 16.86 -24.16
N SER A 68 27.65 17.10 -23.99
CA SER A 68 28.68 16.99 -25.03
C SER A 68 28.99 15.56 -25.52
N ARG A 69 28.54 14.52 -24.82
CA ARG A 69 28.67 13.12 -25.26
C ARG A 69 27.30 12.47 -25.48
N SER A 70 27.06 11.99 -26.70
CA SER A 70 25.97 11.08 -27.06
C SER A 70 26.38 9.62 -26.81
N PHE A 71 25.41 8.78 -26.51
CA PHE A 71 25.60 7.35 -26.19
C PHE A 71 24.52 6.55 -26.94
N GLN A 72 24.86 5.57 -27.77
CA GLN A 72 23.80 4.88 -28.52
C GLN A 72 22.89 4.04 -27.57
N GLY A 73 21.61 4.44 -27.40
CA GLY A 73 20.65 3.75 -26.54
C GLY A 73 19.20 4.30 -26.59
N ALA A 74 18.21 3.41 -26.37
CA ALA A 74 16.79 3.63 -26.67
C ALA A 74 16.01 4.60 -25.74
N TYR A 75 16.67 5.27 -24.78
CA TYR A 75 16.01 6.29 -23.95
C TYR A 75 17.02 7.36 -23.50
N ARG A 76 16.93 8.56 -24.09
CA ARG A 76 17.84 9.71 -23.84
C ARG A 76 19.34 9.37 -23.84
N GLU A 77 19.72 8.26 -24.46
CA GLU A 77 21.09 7.77 -24.68
C GLU A 77 21.93 7.48 -23.40
N ARG A 78 21.61 8.09 -22.26
CA ARG A 78 22.50 8.21 -21.10
C ARG A 78 21.91 7.71 -19.79
N VAL A 79 20.72 7.13 -19.83
CA VAL A 79 19.99 6.66 -18.64
C VAL A 79 19.88 5.15 -18.67
N PHE A 80 20.26 4.54 -17.57
CA PHE A 80 20.29 3.10 -17.38
C PHE A 80 19.58 2.72 -16.09
N ARG A 81 18.95 1.55 -16.09
CA ARG A 81 18.25 0.99 -14.93
C ARG A 81 18.88 -0.34 -14.53
N ALA A 82 19.40 -0.40 -13.31
CA ALA A 82 19.91 -1.65 -12.73
C ALA A 82 18.78 -2.38 -12.00
N LYS A 83 18.45 -3.61 -12.41
CA LYS A 83 17.46 -4.44 -11.70
C LYS A 83 18.16 -5.51 -10.87
N PHE A 84 17.87 -5.51 -9.57
CA PHE A 84 18.43 -6.44 -8.58
C PHE A 84 17.34 -6.85 -7.59
N SER A 85 17.47 -8.02 -6.98
CA SER A 85 16.52 -8.56 -5.99
C SER A 85 17.14 -8.71 -4.60
N SER A 86 18.45 -8.49 -4.48
CA SER A 86 19.22 -8.59 -3.25
C SER A 86 20.43 -7.65 -3.29
N LEU A 87 20.97 -7.31 -2.12
CA LEU A 87 22.23 -6.59 -1.98
C LEU A 87 23.45 -7.53 -2.00
N SER A 88 23.30 -8.75 -2.54
CA SER A 88 24.42 -9.69 -2.61
C SER A 88 25.40 -9.26 -3.72
N PRO A 89 26.73 -9.40 -3.52
CA PRO A 89 27.71 -8.98 -4.52
C PRO A 89 27.55 -9.66 -5.89
N ALA A 90 27.03 -10.89 -5.92
CA ALA A 90 26.77 -11.59 -7.16
C ALA A 90 25.63 -10.93 -7.97
N ASP A 91 24.53 -10.61 -7.30
CA ASP A 91 23.35 -9.99 -7.90
C ASP A 91 23.65 -8.58 -8.40
N LEU A 92 24.37 -7.77 -7.60
CA LEU A 92 24.76 -6.40 -8.01
C LEU A 92 25.70 -6.42 -9.24
N ARG A 93 26.66 -7.34 -9.31
CA ARG A 93 27.52 -7.48 -10.50
C ARG A 93 26.73 -7.91 -11.72
N GLN A 94 25.78 -8.83 -11.55
CA GLN A 94 24.89 -9.25 -12.63
C GLN A 94 24.03 -8.09 -13.14
N ALA A 95 23.45 -7.30 -12.23
CA ALA A 95 22.65 -6.13 -12.56
C ALA A 95 23.46 -5.08 -13.35
N MET A 96 24.70 -4.81 -12.91
CA MET A 96 25.60 -3.90 -13.61
C MET A 96 26.00 -4.41 -15.01
N GLY A 97 26.10 -5.73 -15.18
CA GLY A 97 26.37 -6.35 -16.49
C GLY A 97 25.17 -6.39 -17.43
N LYS A 98 23.95 -6.14 -16.94
CA LYS A 98 22.69 -6.24 -17.69
C LYS A 98 21.79 -5.02 -17.43
N LEU A 99 22.35 -3.83 -17.62
CA LEU A 99 21.60 -2.59 -17.47
C LEU A 99 20.47 -2.51 -18.51
N GLY A 100 19.27 -2.21 -18.03
CA GLY A 100 18.10 -1.95 -18.87
C GLY A 100 17.75 -0.47 -18.91
N VAL A 101 16.49 -0.19 -19.20
CA VAL A 101 15.89 1.15 -19.12
C VAL A 101 14.78 1.17 -18.07
N PRO A 102 14.47 2.34 -17.48
CA PRO A 102 13.32 2.50 -16.57
C PRO A 102 12.01 2.17 -17.27
N ASN A 103 11.04 1.65 -16.54
CA ASN A 103 9.74 1.26 -17.07
C ASN A 103 8.70 2.38 -16.82
N GLU A 104 8.36 3.13 -17.88
CA GLU A 104 7.40 4.25 -17.81
C GLU A 104 5.98 3.77 -17.46
N ASP A 105 5.53 2.64 -18.03
CA ASP A 105 4.20 2.09 -17.76
C ASP A 105 3.99 1.76 -16.27
N GLU A 106 5.03 1.25 -15.61
CA GLU A 106 4.98 0.95 -14.16
C GLU A 106 4.91 2.22 -13.31
N ALA A 107 5.67 3.25 -13.70
CA ALA A 107 5.66 4.55 -13.04
C ALA A 107 4.30 5.25 -13.21
N GLU A 108 3.74 5.26 -14.43
CA GLU A 108 2.42 5.82 -14.74
C GLU A 108 1.30 5.09 -14.00
N ALA A 109 1.35 3.75 -13.93
CA ALA A 109 0.38 2.97 -13.19
C ALA A 109 0.37 3.32 -11.69
N LEU A 110 1.54 3.55 -11.10
CA LEU A 110 1.63 4.00 -9.72
C LEU A 110 1.13 5.44 -9.55
N GLU A 111 1.49 6.35 -10.45
CA GLU A 111 0.99 7.73 -10.40
C GLU A 111 -0.54 7.78 -10.46
N ALA A 112 -1.15 7.03 -11.37
CA ALA A 112 -2.60 6.91 -11.47
C ALA A 112 -3.22 6.44 -10.14
N ARG A 113 -2.60 5.44 -9.49
CA ARG A 113 -3.05 4.95 -8.18
C ARG A 113 -2.98 6.05 -7.10
N LEU A 114 -1.86 6.76 -7.02
CA LEU A 114 -1.64 7.84 -6.06
C LEU A 114 -2.66 8.97 -6.26
N GLU A 115 -2.93 9.34 -7.50
CA GLU A 115 -3.90 10.39 -7.83
C GLU A 115 -5.33 9.97 -7.49
N ILE A 116 -5.72 8.72 -7.83
CA ILE A 116 -7.03 8.17 -7.49
C ILE A 116 -7.25 8.17 -5.97
N ASP A 117 -6.27 7.65 -5.21
CA ASP A 117 -6.33 7.60 -3.76
C ASP A 117 -6.40 9.00 -3.15
N LEU A 118 -5.62 9.96 -3.65
CA LEU A 118 -5.62 11.34 -3.19
C LEU A 118 -6.97 12.00 -3.44
N ARG A 119 -7.51 11.89 -4.65
CA ARG A 119 -8.77 12.53 -5.04
C ARG A 119 -9.95 11.95 -4.28
N LEU A 120 -10.11 10.62 -4.31
CA LEU A 120 -11.20 9.94 -3.59
C LEU A 120 -11.07 10.16 -2.09
N GLY A 121 -9.86 9.97 -1.54
CA GLY A 121 -9.59 10.13 -0.13
C GLY A 121 -9.96 11.53 0.36
N LEU A 122 -9.47 12.58 -0.31
CA LEU A 122 -9.77 13.95 0.09
C LEU A 122 -11.24 14.33 -0.12
N ALA A 123 -11.85 13.95 -1.26
CA ALA A 123 -13.24 14.28 -1.56
C ALA A 123 -14.19 13.68 -0.53
N PHE A 124 -14.13 12.36 -0.32
CA PHE A 124 -15.03 11.67 0.61
C PHE A 124 -14.74 12.00 2.06
N SER A 125 -13.47 12.16 2.46
CA SER A 125 -13.14 12.55 3.84
C SER A 125 -13.67 13.93 4.19
N ARG A 126 -13.51 14.91 3.28
CA ARG A 126 -14.03 16.27 3.51
C ARG A 126 -15.54 16.31 3.51
N PHE A 127 -16.19 15.60 2.58
CA PHE A 127 -17.63 15.50 2.53
C PHE A 127 -18.20 14.95 3.84
N GLN A 128 -17.73 13.78 4.28
CA GLN A 128 -18.19 13.16 5.52
C GLN A 128 -17.90 14.04 6.73
N THR A 129 -16.68 14.56 6.85
CA THR A 129 -16.31 15.42 7.98
C THR A 129 -17.18 16.68 8.05
N ARG A 130 -17.49 17.33 6.91
CA ARG A 130 -18.41 18.47 6.85
C ARG A 130 -19.83 18.06 7.23
N TYR A 131 -20.32 16.96 6.67
CA TYR A 131 -21.66 16.45 6.92
C TYR A 131 -21.87 16.15 8.41
N PHE A 132 -20.96 15.38 9.03
CA PHE A 132 -21.08 15.01 10.43
C PHE A 132 -20.91 16.21 11.38
N ARG A 133 -19.99 17.14 11.09
CA ARG A 133 -19.86 18.37 11.89
C ARG A 133 -21.11 19.24 11.85
N HIS A 134 -21.76 19.33 10.68
CA HIS A 134 -22.99 20.11 10.55
C HIS A 134 -24.16 19.47 11.33
N HIS A 135 -24.33 18.16 11.23
CA HIS A 135 -25.50 17.47 11.83
C HIS A 135 -25.32 17.13 13.31
N PHE A 136 -24.10 16.84 13.76
CA PHE A 136 -23.80 16.39 15.12
C PHE A 136 -22.99 17.41 15.95
N GLY A 137 -22.67 18.58 15.36
CA GLY A 137 -22.20 19.79 16.04
C GLY A 137 -21.07 19.58 17.06
N ALA A 138 -21.32 20.02 18.31
CA ALA A 138 -20.37 19.98 19.41
C ALA A 138 -20.02 18.54 19.87
N GLN A 139 -20.97 17.60 19.78
CA GLN A 139 -20.75 16.19 20.16
C GLN A 139 -19.69 15.54 19.27
N PHE A 140 -19.76 15.81 17.96
CA PHE A 140 -18.77 15.33 17.01
C PHE A 140 -17.42 16.03 17.17
N SER A 141 -17.42 17.36 17.35
CA SER A 141 -16.20 18.16 17.40
C SER A 141 -15.30 17.87 18.62
N ASN A 142 -15.88 17.39 19.73
CA ASN A 142 -15.14 17.04 20.94
C ASN A 142 -14.49 15.64 20.87
N LEU A 143 -15.02 14.73 20.05
CA LEU A 143 -14.61 13.33 20.00
C LEU A 143 -13.81 13.00 18.74
N VAL A 144 -14.15 13.59 17.60
CA VAL A 144 -13.60 13.20 16.30
C VAL A 144 -13.18 14.44 15.51
N LYS A 145 -11.87 14.54 15.25
CA LYS A 145 -11.31 15.65 14.45
C LYS A 145 -11.68 15.54 12.98
N ALA A 146 -11.74 14.34 12.41
CA ALA A 146 -12.14 14.10 11.02
C ALA A 146 -12.66 12.67 10.83
N VAL A 147 -13.56 12.48 9.86
CA VAL A 147 -13.92 11.17 9.33
C VAL A 147 -13.15 10.98 8.03
N ASN A 148 -12.21 10.05 8.03
CA ASN A 148 -11.37 9.76 6.87
C ASN A 148 -11.98 8.62 6.04
N TYR A 149 -11.77 8.70 4.74
CA TYR A 149 -12.11 7.71 3.74
C TYR A 149 -10.87 7.38 2.92
N GLY A 150 -10.69 6.10 2.64
CA GLY A 150 -9.73 5.63 1.65
C GLY A 150 -10.36 4.49 0.86
N PRO A 151 -10.18 4.44 -0.48
CA PRO A 151 -10.80 3.41 -1.31
C PRO A 151 -10.35 1.99 -0.94
N CYS A 152 -9.12 1.82 -0.43
CA CYS A 152 -8.64 0.56 0.13
C CYS A 152 -8.90 0.41 1.64
N GLN A 153 -8.86 1.52 2.39
CA GLN A 153 -9.05 1.51 3.85
C GLN A 153 -10.48 1.12 4.24
N MET A 154 -11.48 1.55 3.48
CA MET A 154 -12.89 1.27 3.78
C MET A 154 -13.26 -0.22 3.64
N PRO A 155 -12.94 -0.91 2.52
CA PRO A 155 -13.10 -2.36 2.43
C PRO A 155 -12.30 -3.13 3.50
N THR A 156 -11.11 -2.64 3.86
CA THR A 156 -10.30 -3.26 4.91
C THR A 156 -11.00 -3.17 6.28
N LEU A 157 -11.53 -2.00 6.64
CA LEU A 157 -12.32 -1.84 7.86
C LEU A 157 -13.58 -2.71 7.83
N TRP A 158 -14.23 -2.83 6.67
CA TRP A 158 -15.40 -3.68 6.50
C TRP A 158 -15.12 -5.13 6.88
N LEU A 159 -13.94 -5.69 6.58
CA LEU A 159 -13.59 -7.07 6.99
C LEU A 159 -13.66 -7.26 8.50
N CYS A 160 -13.18 -6.28 9.27
CA CYS A 160 -13.23 -6.30 10.73
C CYS A 160 -14.67 -6.16 11.25
N VAL A 161 -15.41 -5.19 10.73
CA VAL A 161 -16.80 -4.93 11.13
C VAL A 161 -17.69 -6.11 10.79
N HIS A 162 -17.55 -6.67 9.59
CA HIS A 162 -18.30 -7.83 9.14
C HIS A 162 -18.08 -9.04 10.05
N ARG A 163 -16.82 -9.32 10.44
CA ARG A 163 -16.54 -10.38 11.42
C ARG A 163 -17.15 -10.07 12.79
N HIS A 164 -17.09 -8.82 13.24
CA HIS A 164 -17.71 -8.45 14.51
C HIS A 164 -19.22 -8.69 14.49
N CYS A 165 -19.94 -8.26 13.44
CA CYS A 165 -21.36 -8.53 13.27
C CYS A 165 -21.66 -10.04 13.28
N GLN A 166 -20.88 -10.86 12.57
CA GLN A 166 -21.03 -12.32 12.59
C GLN A 166 -20.90 -12.92 13.99
N ILE A 167 -20.03 -12.35 14.85
CA ILE A 167 -19.85 -12.81 16.23
C ILE A 167 -21.04 -12.40 17.09
N GLU A 168 -21.51 -11.15 16.97
CA GLU A 168 -22.67 -10.65 17.72
C GLU A 168 -23.97 -11.39 17.35
N GLU A 169 -24.12 -11.71 16.07
CA GLU A 169 -25.27 -12.46 15.54
C GLU A 169 -25.15 -13.98 15.78
N PHE A 170 -23.99 -14.47 16.21
CA PHE A 170 -23.78 -15.89 16.44
C PHE A 170 -24.61 -16.35 17.64
N SER A 171 -25.60 -17.20 17.38
CA SER A 171 -26.34 -17.92 18.40
C SER A 171 -25.71 -19.30 18.62
N PRO A 172 -25.03 -19.56 19.77
CA PRO A 172 -24.42 -20.85 20.03
C PRO A 172 -25.47 -21.96 20.07
N LYS A 173 -25.23 -23.04 19.33
CA LYS A 173 -26.08 -24.24 19.34
C LYS A 173 -25.39 -25.34 20.13
N ALA A 174 -26.11 -25.93 21.08
CA ALA A 174 -25.63 -27.08 21.82
C ALA A 174 -25.44 -28.27 20.85
N PHE A 175 -24.35 -29.00 21.05
CA PHE A 175 -24.06 -30.25 20.38
C PHE A 175 -23.40 -31.23 21.36
N TRP A 176 -23.46 -32.51 21.05
CA TRP A 176 -22.87 -33.59 21.81
C TRP A 176 -21.78 -34.28 21.01
N ARG A 177 -20.75 -34.79 21.69
CA ARG A 177 -19.71 -35.65 21.12
C ARG A 177 -19.49 -36.83 22.04
N LEU A 178 -19.40 -38.03 21.47
CA LEU A 178 -19.09 -39.24 22.21
C LEU A 178 -17.57 -39.38 22.32
N ARG A 179 -17.06 -39.38 23.56
CA ARG A 179 -15.66 -39.62 23.88
C ARG A 179 -15.56 -40.85 24.78
N VAL A 180 -14.68 -41.78 24.42
CA VAL A 180 -14.38 -42.97 25.21
C VAL A 180 -12.96 -42.84 25.76
N GLY A 181 -12.82 -42.93 27.08
CA GLY A 181 -11.53 -43.08 27.75
C GLY A 181 -11.25 -44.55 28.02
N LEU A 182 -10.05 -45.02 27.70
CA LEU A 182 -9.57 -46.36 27.99
C LEU A 182 -8.30 -46.24 28.83
N ARG A 183 -8.22 -46.99 29.93
CA ARG A 183 -6.98 -47.10 30.70
C ARG A 183 -6.45 -48.52 30.56
N THR A 184 -5.22 -48.66 30.10
CA THR A 184 -4.56 -49.96 29.95
C THR A 184 -4.03 -50.44 31.31
N GLY A 185 -3.72 -51.73 31.42
CA GLY A 185 -3.21 -52.34 32.65
C GLY A 185 -1.84 -51.82 33.10
N ASP A 186 -1.05 -51.30 32.17
CA ASP A 186 0.24 -50.61 32.37
C ASP A 186 0.09 -49.11 32.68
N GLY A 187 -1.16 -48.61 32.80
CA GLY A 187 -1.44 -47.24 33.23
C GLY A 187 -1.51 -46.20 32.12
N LEU A 188 -1.47 -46.60 30.84
CA LEU A 188 -1.64 -45.70 29.70
C LEU A 188 -3.11 -45.28 29.59
N GLU A 189 -3.36 -43.98 29.50
CA GLU A 189 -4.69 -43.43 29.20
C GLU A 189 -4.80 -43.11 27.72
N LEU A 190 -5.77 -43.74 27.06
CA LEU A 190 -6.15 -43.50 25.68
C LEU A 190 -7.52 -42.83 25.65
N SER A 191 -7.71 -41.90 24.71
CA SER A 191 -9.02 -41.33 24.43
C SER A 191 -9.35 -41.45 22.95
N ALA A 192 -10.58 -41.84 22.65
CA ALA A 192 -11.10 -41.93 21.29
C ALA A 192 -12.40 -41.11 21.18
N GLU A 193 -12.54 -40.33 20.10
CA GLU A 193 -13.81 -39.70 19.74
C GLU A 193 -14.54 -40.57 18.71
N ALA A 194 -15.87 -40.63 18.79
CA ALA A 194 -16.66 -41.35 17.80
C ALA A 194 -16.58 -40.69 16.42
N ALA A 195 -16.51 -41.52 15.37
CA ALA A 195 -16.37 -41.06 13.98
C ALA A 195 -17.58 -40.25 13.47
N CYS A 196 -18.74 -40.36 14.11
CA CYS A 196 -19.94 -39.61 13.77
C CYS A 196 -19.83 -38.10 14.05
N GLY A 197 -18.78 -37.65 14.75
CA GLY A 197 -18.53 -36.24 15.01
C GLY A 197 -19.56 -35.61 15.96
N GLN A 198 -20.04 -34.42 15.60
CA GLN A 198 -21.00 -33.66 16.41
C GLN A 198 -22.44 -34.14 16.18
N LEU A 199 -23.12 -34.50 17.25
CA LEU A 199 -24.55 -34.78 17.27
C LEU A 199 -25.29 -33.53 17.72
N TRP A 200 -26.26 -33.07 16.96
CA TRP A 200 -27.02 -31.84 17.26
C TRP A 200 -28.36 -32.11 17.94
N ASP A 201 -28.78 -33.37 18.00
CA ASP A 201 -29.98 -33.81 18.70
C ASP A 201 -29.61 -34.59 19.97
N LYS A 202 -30.30 -34.30 21.07
CA LYS A 202 -30.03 -34.93 22.36
C LYS A 202 -30.44 -36.40 22.38
N GLY A 203 -31.53 -36.76 21.71
CA GLY A 203 -32.04 -38.13 21.65
C GLY A 203 -31.12 -39.06 20.88
N GLN A 204 -30.46 -38.56 19.83
CA GLN A 204 -29.41 -39.30 19.11
C GLN A 204 -28.14 -39.54 19.95
N ALA A 205 -27.91 -38.70 20.96
CA ALA A 205 -26.72 -38.77 21.81
C ALA A 205 -26.89 -39.62 23.08
N GLN A 206 -28.12 -40.04 23.40
CA GLN A 206 -28.49 -40.84 24.58
C GLN A 206 -28.57 -42.33 24.23
#